data_AF-A0A1V5APK0-F1
#
_entry.id   AF-A0A1V5APK0-F1
#
_cell.length_a   1.000
_cell.length_b   1.000
_cell.length_c   1.000
_cell.angle_alpha   90.00
_cell.angle_beta   90.00
_cell.angle_gamma   90.00
#
_symmetry.space_group_name_H-M   'P 1'
#
loop_
_entity.id
_entity.type
_entity.pdbx_description
1 polymer ?
#
loop_
_entity_poly.entity_id
_entity_poly.type
_entity_poly.pdbx_seq_one_letter_code
_entity_poly.pdbx_strand_id
1 'polypeptide(L)'
;MSTVEVTFNKTVTDEYDLLGCCCYFGSHGGMTAAARTLSGKNVAAYYGDTRDMSQVAVRSLAEELRRVVRTKLLNPQWIEGLKEHGYAGAAEMARRAGRVFGWDATTGEVDDWIFDDIVKTFLLDEENRMFFQEHNIWAMEEMGRRLLEANERGMWNPDPEVLDGLRAVYLEIEGCLEEDLSTVRGPMQGGGIDVYVPEDLNDWKKTVHIRNRGEPG
;
A
#
# COMPACT_ATOMS: atom_id res chain seq x y z
N MET A 1 -12.45 25.41 -6.72
CA MET A 1 -12.65 24.30 -5.76
C MET A 1 -13.74 24.58 -4.74
N SER A 2 -13.89 25.81 -4.20
CA SER A 2 -14.94 26.14 -3.22
C SER A 2 -16.39 26.03 -3.73
N THR A 3 -16.59 26.02 -5.05
CA THR A 3 -17.91 25.87 -5.71
C THR A 3 -18.22 24.45 -6.17
N VAL A 4 -17.32 23.49 -5.91
CA VAL A 4 -17.50 22.10 -6.35
C VAL A 4 -18.52 21.41 -5.44
N GLU A 5 -19.57 20.85 -6.03
CA GLU A 5 -20.61 20.08 -5.32
C GLU A 5 -20.39 18.57 -5.44
N VAL A 6 -19.77 18.14 -6.55
CA VAL A 6 -19.54 16.74 -6.88
C VAL A 6 -18.14 16.56 -7.49
N THR A 7 -17.46 15.49 -7.09
CA THR A 7 -16.30 14.96 -7.82
C THR A 7 -16.68 13.67 -8.55
N PHE A 8 -16.09 13.46 -9.73
CA PHE A 8 -16.42 12.32 -10.58
C PHE A 8 -15.19 11.80 -11.30
N ASN A 9 -15.06 10.48 -11.37
CA ASN A 9 -14.11 9.78 -12.23
C ASN A 9 -14.83 8.62 -12.94
N LYS A 10 -14.26 8.09 -14.02
CA LYS A 10 -14.80 6.94 -14.74
C LYS A 10 -13.69 6.01 -15.22
N THR A 11 -14.03 4.73 -15.38
CA THR A 11 -13.20 3.77 -16.13
C THR A 11 -13.94 3.24 -17.36
N VAL A 12 -13.17 2.80 -18.34
CA VAL A 12 -13.63 2.31 -19.64
C VAL A 12 -13.28 0.83 -19.87
N THR A 13 -12.58 0.19 -18.94
CA THR A 13 -11.91 -1.11 -19.11
C THR A 13 -12.02 -1.94 -17.83
N ASP A 14 -12.38 -3.22 -17.94
CA ASP A 14 -12.46 -4.16 -16.79
C ASP A 14 -11.06 -4.57 -16.27
N GLU A 15 -10.02 -4.30 -17.06
CA GLU A 15 -8.61 -4.51 -16.71
C GLU A 15 -8.14 -3.56 -15.60
N TYR A 16 -8.77 -2.39 -15.46
CA TYR A 16 -8.43 -1.41 -14.42
C TYR A 16 -9.63 -1.09 -13.52
N ASP A 17 -9.39 -1.18 -12.22
CA ASP A 17 -10.34 -0.80 -11.16
C ASP A 17 -9.74 0.28 -10.23
N LEU A 18 -10.55 0.77 -9.29
CA LEU A 18 -10.17 1.79 -8.29
C LEU A 18 -8.91 1.43 -7.49
N LEU A 19 -8.64 0.14 -7.32
CA LEU A 19 -7.50 -0.40 -6.59
C LEU A 19 -6.38 -0.86 -7.52
N GLY A 20 -6.47 -0.61 -8.83
CA GLY A 20 -5.41 -0.97 -9.79
C GLY A 20 -4.22 -0.02 -9.77
N CYS A 21 -4.41 1.24 -9.38
CA CYS A 21 -3.33 2.25 -9.37
C CYS A 21 -3.56 3.33 -8.30
N CYS A 22 -2.48 3.77 -7.64
CA CYS A 22 -2.55 4.84 -6.64
C CYS A 22 -2.95 6.20 -7.23
N CYS A 23 -2.74 6.41 -8.54
CA CYS A 23 -3.12 7.65 -9.22
C CYS A 23 -4.62 7.97 -9.08
N TYR A 24 -5.49 6.96 -8.90
CA TYR A 24 -6.92 7.20 -8.76
C TYR A 24 -7.25 7.90 -7.44
N PHE A 25 -6.82 7.38 -6.29
CA PHE A 25 -7.03 8.07 -5.01
C PHE A 25 -6.19 9.36 -4.94
N GLY A 26 -4.99 9.37 -5.53
CA GLY A 26 -4.13 10.56 -5.55
C GLY A 26 -4.77 11.75 -6.28
N SER A 27 -5.47 11.49 -7.39
CA SER A 27 -6.11 12.53 -8.19
C SER A 27 -7.57 12.79 -7.80
N HIS A 28 -8.44 11.77 -7.89
CA HIS A 28 -9.87 11.90 -7.60
C HIS A 28 -10.11 12.05 -6.10
N GLY A 29 -9.45 11.23 -5.28
CA GLY A 29 -9.49 11.38 -3.83
C GLY A 29 -8.89 12.71 -3.38
N GLY A 30 -7.70 13.06 -3.88
CA GLY A 30 -7.07 14.36 -3.59
C GLY A 30 -7.93 15.57 -3.97
N MET A 31 -8.62 15.52 -5.13
CA MET A 31 -9.56 16.56 -5.53
C MET A 31 -10.77 16.64 -4.59
N THR A 32 -11.28 15.49 -4.14
CA THR A 32 -12.40 15.40 -3.19
C THR A 32 -12.00 16.01 -1.85
N ALA A 33 -10.84 15.63 -1.30
CA ALA A 33 -10.29 16.21 -0.08
C ALA A 33 -10.10 17.73 -0.18
N ALA A 34 -9.54 18.21 -1.30
CA ALA A 34 -9.33 19.64 -1.54
C ALA A 34 -10.66 20.40 -1.63
N ALA A 35 -11.65 19.85 -2.34
CA ALA A 35 -12.97 20.46 -2.49
C ALA A 35 -13.69 20.55 -1.14
N ARG A 36 -13.67 19.49 -0.32
CA ARG A 36 -14.27 19.48 1.02
C ARG A 36 -13.59 20.47 1.96
N THR A 37 -12.25 20.46 1.99
CA THR A 37 -11.47 21.37 2.83
C THR A 37 -11.70 22.84 2.48
N LEU A 38 -11.68 23.19 1.18
CA LEU A 38 -11.82 24.59 0.74
C LEU A 38 -13.27 25.10 0.80
N SER A 39 -14.26 24.24 0.62
CA SER A 39 -15.67 24.64 0.66
C SER A 39 -16.27 24.60 2.08
N GLY A 40 -15.67 23.82 2.99
CA GLY A 40 -16.25 23.52 4.32
C GLY A 40 -17.53 22.69 4.26
N LYS A 41 -17.85 22.13 3.08
CA LYS A 41 -19.07 21.35 2.82
C LYS A 41 -18.71 19.90 2.56
N ASN A 42 -19.68 19.02 2.77
CA ASN A 42 -19.59 17.69 2.21
C ASN A 42 -19.72 17.76 0.68
N VAL A 43 -18.78 17.17 -0.03
CA VAL A 43 -18.75 17.09 -1.50
C VAL A 43 -18.91 15.62 -1.86
N ALA A 44 -19.94 15.29 -2.63
CA ALA A 44 -20.22 13.91 -2.99
C ALA A 44 -19.22 13.39 -4.03
N ALA A 45 -18.72 12.17 -3.84
CA ALA A 45 -17.83 11.51 -4.79
C ALA A 45 -18.59 10.41 -5.53
N TYR A 46 -18.54 10.45 -6.86
CA TYR A 46 -19.17 9.46 -7.73
C TYR A 46 -18.16 8.81 -8.67
N TYR A 47 -18.52 7.62 -9.15
CA TYR A 47 -17.75 6.85 -10.10
C TYR A 47 -18.62 6.36 -11.25
N GLY A 48 -18.16 6.57 -12.47
CA GLY A 48 -18.79 6.12 -13.70
C GLY A 48 -18.22 4.80 -14.19
N ASP A 49 -19.09 3.81 -14.33
CA ASP A 49 -18.81 2.53 -14.95
C ASP A 49 -19.27 2.56 -16.40
N THR A 50 -18.32 2.70 -17.32
CA THR A 50 -18.56 2.70 -18.78
C THR A 50 -17.93 1.51 -19.48
N ARG A 51 -17.65 0.42 -18.74
CA ARG A 51 -16.96 -0.77 -19.25
C ARG A 51 -17.84 -1.56 -20.22
N ASP A 52 -19.13 -1.64 -19.91
CA ASP A 52 -20.17 -2.11 -20.83
C ASP A 52 -20.96 -0.91 -21.36
N MET A 53 -20.79 -0.60 -22.65
CA MET A 53 -21.51 0.50 -23.30
C MET A 53 -23.04 0.30 -23.31
N SER A 54 -23.52 -0.94 -23.17
CA SER A 54 -24.95 -1.25 -23.08
C SER A 54 -25.51 -1.12 -21.66
N GLN A 55 -24.63 -1.01 -20.64
CA GLN A 55 -24.98 -0.94 -19.22
C GLN A 55 -24.16 0.13 -18.49
N VAL A 56 -24.21 1.38 -18.98
CA VAL A 56 -23.55 2.51 -18.33
C VAL A 56 -24.20 2.77 -16.97
N ALA A 57 -23.40 2.80 -15.90
CA ALA A 57 -23.85 3.05 -14.55
C ALA A 57 -23.03 4.17 -13.88
N VAL A 58 -23.68 4.96 -13.04
CA VAL A 58 -23.02 5.90 -12.12
C VAL A 58 -23.37 5.48 -10.70
N ARG A 59 -22.34 5.32 -9.86
CA ARG A 59 -22.46 4.90 -8.46
C ARG A 59 -21.78 5.93 -7.56
N SER A 60 -22.14 5.96 -6.29
CA SER A 60 -21.29 6.62 -5.31
C SER A 60 -19.92 5.94 -5.27
N LEU A 61 -18.89 6.68 -4.85
CA LEU A 61 -17.55 6.11 -4.68
C LEU A 61 -17.56 4.95 -3.68
N ALA A 62 -18.29 5.09 -2.57
CA ALA A 62 -18.46 4.04 -1.58
C ALA A 62 -19.06 2.75 -2.19
N GLU A 63 -20.13 2.86 -2.99
CA GLU A 63 -20.73 1.70 -3.67
C GLU A 63 -19.75 1.01 -4.63
N GLU A 64 -18.97 1.77 -5.39
CA GLU A 64 -17.98 1.18 -6.28
C GLU A 64 -16.82 0.54 -5.52
N LEU A 65 -16.35 1.14 -4.41
CA LEU A 65 -15.35 0.53 -3.54
C LEU A 65 -15.84 -0.82 -3.00
N ARG A 66 -17.06 -0.89 -2.46
CA ARG A 66 -17.68 -2.15 -2.01
C ARG A 66 -17.70 -3.19 -3.12
N ARG A 67 -18.07 -2.79 -4.34
CA ARG A 67 -18.14 -3.68 -5.50
C ARG A 67 -16.76 -4.19 -5.90
N VAL A 68 -15.77 -3.30 -6.06
CA VAL A 68 -14.42 -3.66 -6.48
C VAL A 68 -13.75 -4.57 -5.45
N VAL A 69 -13.92 -4.25 -4.16
CA VAL A 69 -13.39 -5.07 -3.06
C VAL A 69 -13.95 -6.49 -3.14
N ARG A 70 -15.28 -6.65 -3.26
CA ARG A 70 -15.91 -7.99 -3.32
C ARG A 70 -15.61 -8.77 -4.60
N THR A 71 -15.55 -8.09 -5.74
CA THR A 71 -15.40 -8.76 -7.04
C THR A 71 -13.94 -9.05 -7.40
N LYS A 72 -12.99 -8.36 -6.76
CA LYS A 72 -11.55 -8.49 -7.00
C LYS A 72 -10.80 -8.77 -5.70
N LEU A 73 -10.53 -7.75 -4.87
CA LEU A 73 -9.59 -7.86 -3.74
C LEU A 73 -9.88 -9.05 -2.82
N LEU A 74 -11.13 -9.25 -2.43
CA LEU A 74 -11.58 -10.32 -1.53
C LEU A 74 -12.20 -11.52 -2.29
N ASN A 75 -12.06 -11.58 -3.61
CA ASN A 75 -12.57 -12.68 -4.41
C ASN A 75 -11.59 -13.86 -4.33
N PRO A 76 -12.00 -15.04 -3.82
CA PRO A 76 -11.12 -16.20 -3.71
C PRO A 76 -10.48 -16.59 -5.05
N GLN A 77 -11.19 -16.50 -6.18
CA GLN A 77 -10.61 -16.85 -7.49
C GLN A 77 -9.49 -15.90 -7.90
N TRP A 78 -9.60 -14.62 -7.51
CA TRP A 78 -8.56 -13.64 -7.80
C TRP A 78 -7.34 -13.86 -6.88
N ILE A 79 -7.58 -14.18 -5.61
CA ILE A 79 -6.54 -14.50 -4.63
C ILE A 79 -5.76 -15.74 -5.09
N GLU A 80 -6.46 -16.84 -5.38
CA GLU A 80 -5.85 -18.09 -5.86
C GLU A 80 -5.07 -17.88 -7.16
N GLY A 81 -5.61 -17.13 -8.12
CA GLY A 81 -4.90 -16.82 -9.35
C GLY A 81 -3.61 -16.01 -9.12
N LEU A 82 -3.57 -15.16 -8.09
CA LEU A 82 -2.33 -14.46 -7.71
C LEU A 82 -1.36 -15.35 -6.94
N LYS A 83 -1.84 -16.33 -6.16
CA LYS A 83 -0.97 -17.28 -5.46
C LYS A 83 -0.06 -18.05 -6.41
N GLU A 84 -0.52 -18.33 -7.63
CA GLU A 84 0.29 -18.94 -8.70
C GLU A 84 1.55 -18.12 -9.08
N HIS A 85 1.63 -16.86 -8.65
CA HIS A 85 2.72 -15.94 -8.94
C HIS A 85 3.62 -15.62 -7.71
N GLY A 86 3.48 -16.34 -6.60
CA GLY A 86 4.36 -16.26 -5.43
C GLY A 86 4.61 -14.82 -4.95
N TYR A 87 5.87 -14.40 -4.92
CA TYR A 87 6.29 -13.06 -4.45
C TYR A 87 5.52 -11.91 -5.12
N ALA A 88 5.33 -11.99 -6.44
CA ALA A 88 4.65 -10.93 -7.21
C ALA A 88 3.14 -10.92 -6.92
N GLY A 89 2.55 -12.10 -6.69
CA GLY A 89 1.17 -12.26 -6.25
C GLY A 89 0.93 -11.59 -4.90
N ALA A 90 1.73 -11.97 -3.90
CA ALA A 90 1.70 -11.38 -2.55
C ALA A 90 1.88 -9.85 -2.60
N ALA A 91 2.83 -9.36 -3.40
CA ALA A 91 3.06 -7.92 -3.58
C ALA A 91 1.88 -7.19 -4.23
N GLU A 92 1.15 -7.80 -5.16
CA GLU A 92 -0.06 -7.20 -5.74
C GLU A 92 -1.22 -7.19 -4.74
N MET A 93 -1.44 -8.26 -3.99
CA MET A 93 -2.44 -8.32 -2.92
C MET A 93 -2.22 -7.21 -1.88
N ALA A 94 -1.00 -7.11 -1.33
CA ALA A 94 -0.64 -6.07 -0.37
C ALA A 94 -0.78 -4.65 -0.93
N ARG A 95 -0.34 -4.41 -2.18
CA ARG A 95 -0.52 -3.10 -2.83
C ARG A 95 -2.00 -2.75 -3.00
N ARG A 96 -2.87 -3.70 -3.36
CA ARG A 96 -4.31 -3.42 -3.49
C ARG A 96 -4.98 -3.18 -2.15
N ALA A 97 -4.64 -3.94 -1.12
CA ALA A 97 -5.07 -3.67 0.26
C ALA A 97 -4.63 -2.26 0.72
N GLY A 98 -3.36 -1.89 0.50
CA GLY A 98 -2.85 -0.55 0.82
C GLY A 98 -3.50 0.59 0.02
N ARG A 99 -4.05 0.33 -1.17
CA ARG A 99 -4.81 1.33 -1.93
C ARG A 99 -6.19 1.60 -1.31
N VAL A 100 -6.76 0.66 -0.56
CA VAL A 100 -7.98 0.90 0.24
C VAL A 100 -7.71 1.96 1.30
N PHE A 101 -6.59 1.86 2.01
CA PHE A 101 -6.12 2.90 2.94
C PHE A 101 -5.99 4.26 2.25
N GLY A 102 -5.41 4.32 1.05
CA GLY A 102 -5.27 5.57 0.29
C GLY A 102 -6.61 6.21 -0.10
N TRP A 103 -7.61 5.40 -0.45
CA TRP A 103 -8.96 5.88 -0.70
C TRP A 103 -9.61 6.45 0.56
N ASP A 104 -9.48 5.76 1.68
CA ASP A 104 -10.08 6.25 2.91
C ASP A 104 -9.40 7.53 3.41
N ALA A 105 -8.06 7.58 3.37
CA ALA A 105 -7.29 8.76 3.77
C ALA A 105 -7.63 10.02 2.94
N THR A 106 -8.12 9.84 1.72
CA THR A 106 -8.45 10.95 0.82
C THR A 106 -9.94 11.25 0.72
N THR A 107 -10.82 10.29 1.06
CA THR A 107 -12.26 10.43 0.83
C THR A 107 -13.12 10.01 2.01
N GLY A 108 -12.67 9.17 2.93
CA GLY A 108 -13.51 8.66 4.02
C GLY A 108 -14.71 7.84 3.53
N GLU A 109 -14.64 7.27 2.32
CA GLU A 109 -15.74 6.53 1.68
C GLU A 109 -15.56 5.00 1.79
N VAL A 110 -14.56 4.53 2.56
CA VAL A 110 -14.35 3.10 2.79
C VAL A 110 -15.11 2.68 4.05
N ASP A 111 -15.89 1.60 3.96
CA ASP A 111 -16.58 1.09 5.15
C ASP A 111 -15.64 0.25 6.03
N ASP A 112 -15.85 0.27 7.35
CA ASP A 112 -15.08 -0.50 8.33
C ASP A 112 -14.99 -2.00 8.00
N TRP A 113 -16.09 -2.61 7.54
CA TRP A 113 -16.11 -4.05 7.21
C TRP A 113 -15.09 -4.44 6.13
N ILE A 114 -14.71 -3.50 5.25
CA ILE A 114 -13.71 -3.74 4.22
C ILE A 114 -12.35 -4.00 4.86
N PHE A 115 -11.97 -3.19 5.85
CA PHE A 115 -10.72 -3.39 6.58
C PHE A 115 -10.77 -4.67 7.43
N ASP A 116 -11.90 -4.95 8.08
CA ASP A 116 -12.08 -6.19 8.83
C ASP A 116 -11.87 -7.43 7.94
N ASP A 117 -12.49 -7.42 6.75
CA ASP A 117 -12.40 -8.56 5.83
C ASP A 117 -11.02 -8.67 5.17
N ILE A 118 -10.29 -7.56 4.96
CA ILE A 118 -8.88 -7.60 4.53
C ILE A 118 -8.03 -8.30 5.59
N VAL A 119 -8.19 -7.94 6.87
CA VAL A 119 -7.45 -8.58 7.97
C VAL A 119 -7.80 -10.06 8.05
N LYS A 120 -9.09 -10.40 8.08
CA LYS A 120 -9.56 -11.78 8.15
C LYS A 120 -9.02 -12.61 6.99
N THR A 121 -9.10 -12.08 5.78
CA THR A 121 -8.73 -12.80 4.56
C THR A 121 -7.23 -12.98 4.44
N PHE A 122 -6.42 -11.94 4.65
CA PHE A 122 -5.00 -12.01 4.31
C PHE A 122 -4.07 -12.32 5.49
N LEU A 123 -4.50 -12.04 6.72
CA LEU A 123 -3.64 -12.11 7.91
C LEU A 123 -4.12 -13.14 8.94
N LEU A 124 -5.43 -13.29 9.13
CA LEU A 124 -5.98 -14.25 10.10
C LEU A 124 -6.26 -15.63 9.48
N ASP A 125 -6.62 -15.68 8.20
CA ASP A 125 -6.69 -16.93 7.44
C ASP A 125 -5.29 -17.57 7.36
N GLU A 126 -5.21 -18.81 7.82
CA GLU A 126 -3.93 -19.50 7.98
C GLU A 126 -3.26 -19.79 6.63
N GLU A 127 -4.04 -20.13 5.60
CA GLU A 127 -3.50 -20.45 4.27
C GLU A 127 -2.89 -19.21 3.62
N ASN A 128 -3.61 -18.09 3.64
CA ASN A 128 -3.11 -16.83 3.10
C ASN A 128 -1.93 -16.31 3.92
N ARG A 129 -1.99 -16.39 5.26
CA ARG A 129 -0.86 -16.01 6.13
C ARG A 129 0.40 -16.81 5.79
N MET A 130 0.30 -18.13 5.67
CA MET A 130 1.44 -18.97 5.31
C MET A 130 1.99 -18.63 3.92
N PHE A 131 1.11 -18.38 2.94
CA PHE A 131 1.51 -17.95 1.60
C PHE A 131 2.33 -16.65 1.65
N PHE A 132 1.89 -15.65 2.42
CA PHE A 132 2.65 -14.41 2.61
C PHE A 132 3.99 -14.64 3.30
N GLN A 133 4.03 -15.43 4.38
CA GLN A 133 5.27 -15.75 5.09
C GLN A 133 6.30 -16.44 4.19
N GLU A 134 5.87 -17.40 3.37
CA GLU A 134 6.75 -18.13 2.45
C GLU A 134 7.24 -17.27 1.29
N HIS A 135 6.36 -16.48 0.68
CA HIS A 135 6.67 -15.82 -0.58
C HIS A 135 7.06 -14.35 -0.46
N ASN A 136 6.52 -13.61 0.51
CA ASN A 136 6.80 -12.18 0.66
C ASN A 136 6.36 -11.64 2.04
N ILE A 137 7.14 -11.94 3.08
CA ILE A 137 6.86 -11.47 4.45
C ILE A 137 6.88 -9.94 4.57
N TRP A 138 7.66 -9.24 3.74
CA TRP A 138 7.70 -7.77 3.71
C TRP A 138 6.38 -7.16 3.21
N ALA A 139 5.72 -7.80 2.25
CA ALA A 139 4.39 -7.39 1.80
C ALA A 139 3.34 -7.60 2.91
N MET A 140 3.51 -8.66 3.71
CA MET A 140 2.66 -8.94 4.88
C MET A 140 2.84 -7.88 5.97
N GLU A 141 4.09 -7.53 6.30
CA GLU A 141 4.43 -6.45 7.23
C GLU A 141 3.79 -5.14 6.79
N GLU A 142 3.99 -4.74 5.53
CA GLU A 142 3.48 -3.45 5.05
C GLU A 142 1.95 -3.41 5.14
N MET A 143 1.29 -4.52 4.80
CA MET A 143 -0.17 -4.65 4.90
C MET A 143 -0.61 -4.51 6.36
N GLY A 144 -0.02 -5.27 7.28
CA GLY A 144 -0.35 -5.24 8.70
C GLY A 144 -0.12 -3.86 9.32
N ARG A 145 1.03 -3.24 9.04
CA ARG A 145 1.37 -1.90 9.52
C ARG A 145 0.37 -0.84 9.03
N ARG A 146 -0.07 -0.91 7.77
CA ARG A 146 -1.04 0.04 7.21
C ARG A 146 -2.44 -0.15 7.79
N LEU A 147 -2.83 -1.38 8.14
CA LEU A 147 -4.10 -1.65 8.81
C LEU A 147 -4.10 -1.15 10.24
N LEU A 148 -3.00 -1.34 10.98
CA LEU A 148 -2.80 -0.73 12.30
C LEU A 148 -2.84 0.80 12.21
N GLU A 149 -2.15 1.39 11.23
CA GLU A 149 -2.19 2.84 10.98
C GLU A 149 -3.62 3.34 10.70
N ALA A 150 -4.44 2.58 9.97
CA ALA A 150 -5.84 2.93 9.73
C ALA A 150 -6.64 3.04 11.04
N ASN A 151 -6.46 2.08 11.95
CA ASN A 151 -7.10 2.13 13.25
C ASN A 151 -6.61 3.32 14.09
N GLU A 152 -5.30 3.54 14.17
CA GLU A 152 -4.71 4.65 14.93
C GLU A 152 -5.17 6.02 14.44
N ARG A 153 -5.41 6.16 13.13
CA ARG A 153 -5.88 7.41 12.51
C ARG A 153 -7.40 7.60 12.56
N GLY A 154 -8.14 6.67 13.16
CA GLY A 154 -9.60 6.70 13.24
C GLY A 154 -10.29 6.51 11.88
N MET A 155 -9.56 5.98 10.89
CA MET A 155 -10.04 5.64 9.56
C MET A 155 -10.82 4.32 9.57
N TRP A 156 -10.50 3.45 10.54
CA TRP A 156 -11.12 2.15 10.71
C TRP A 156 -11.47 1.91 12.17
N ASN A 157 -12.74 1.58 12.42
CA ASN A 157 -13.24 1.12 13.71
C ASN A 157 -13.45 -0.41 13.70
N PRO A 158 -12.41 -1.19 14.07
CA PRO A 158 -12.41 -2.65 13.94
C PRO A 158 -13.35 -3.34 14.93
N ASP A 159 -13.77 -4.54 14.56
CA ASP A 159 -14.17 -5.54 15.55
C ASP A 159 -12.98 -5.81 16.50
N PRO A 160 -13.18 -5.77 17.84
CA PRO A 160 -12.11 -6.02 18.80
C PRO A 160 -11.33 -7.32 18.56
N GLU A 161 -12.01 -8.40 18.18
CA GLU A 161 -11.36 -9.70 17.92
C GLU A 161 -10.44 -9.62 16.70
N VAL A 162 -10.85 -8.86 15.68
CA VAL A 162 -10.06 -8.63 14.46
C VAL A 162 -8.82 -7.80 14.76
N LEU A 163 -8.96 -6.74 15.58
CA LEU A 163 -7.83 -5.90 15.96
C LEU A 163 -6.81 -6.66 16.80
N ASP A 164 -7.27 -7.46 17.76
CA ASP A 164 -6.40 -8.27 18.61
C ASP A 164 -5.68 -9.35 17.79
N GLY A 165 -6.39 -10.00 16.85
CA GLY A 165 -5.79 -10.91 15.89
C GLY A 165 -4.73 -10.25 15.01
N LEU A 166 -5.02 -9.06 14.47
CA LEU A 166 -4.07 -8.27 13.68
C LEU A 166 -2.80 -7.95 14.48
N ARG A 167 -2.94 -7.51 15.73
CA ARG A 167 -1.79 -7.21 16.61
C ARG A 167 -0.95 -8.46 16.89
N ALA A 168 -1.59 -9.59 17.16
CA ALA A 168 -0.89 -10.85 17.39
C ALA A 168 -0.08 -11.28 16.16
N VAL A 169 -0.71 -11.28 14.98
CA VAL A 169 -0.04 -11.61 13.72
C VAL A 169 1.10 -10.62 13.40
N TYR A 170 0.91 -9.34 13.69
CA TYR A 170 1.95 -8.34 13.45
C TYR A 170 3.20 -8.58 14.31
N LEU A 171 3.04 -8.97 15.58
CA LEU A 171 4.16 -9.37 16.43
C LEU A 171 4.88 -10.62 15.91
N GLU A 172 4.14 -11.60 15.36
CA GLU A 172 4.74 -12.77 14.71
C GLU A 172 5.58 -12.38 13.50
N ILE A 173 5.08 -11.45 12.67
CA ILE A 173 5.81 -10.91 11.51
C ILE A 173 7.12 -10.26 11.96
N GLU A 174 7.08 -9.38 12.98
CA GLU A 174 8.28 -8.73 13.51
C GLU A 174 9.30 -9.76 14.01
N GLY A 175 8.85 -10.79 14.74
CA GLY A 175 9.71 -11.88 15.19
C GLY A 175 10.40 -12.62 14.04
N CYS A 176 9.66 -12.99 12.99
CA CYS A 176 10.23 -13.64 11.81
C CYS A 176 11.25 -12.74 11.08
N LEU A 177 10.94 -11.45 10.92
CA LEU A 177 11.83 -10.50 10.26
C LEU A 177 13.14 -10.29 11.05
N GLU A 178 13.07 -10.25 12.39
CA GLU A 178 14.25 -10.17 13.24
C GLU A 178 15.14 -11.41 13.12
N GLU A 179 14.54 -12.61 13.04
CA GLU A 179 15.27 -13.87 12.83
C GLU A 179 15.99 -13.88 11.47
N ASP A 180 15.32 -13.45 10.40
CA ASP A 180 15.91 -13.32 9.06
C ASP A 180 17.05 -12.30 9.03
N LEU A 181 16.88 -11.15 9.68
CA LEU A 181 17.95 -10.14 9.81
C LEU A 181 19.12 -10.66 10.64
N SER A 182 18.87 -11.51 11.64
CA SER A 182 19.91 -12.10 12.48
C SER A 182 20.74 -13.17 11.76
N THR A 183 20.14 -13.87 10.79
CA THR A 183 20.82 -14.88 9.95
C THR A 183 21.61 -14.25 8.80
N VAL A 184 21.24 -13.04 8.34
CA VAL A 184 22.03 -12.26 7.38
C VAL A 184 23.15 -11.47 8.07
N ARG A 185 24.17 -12.19 8.58
CA ARG A 185 25.52 -11.63 8.80
C ARG A 185 26.43 -11.95 7.61
N GLY A 186 26.13 -11.35 6.47
CA GLY A 186 26.94 -11.42 5.23
C GLY A 186 26.91 -10.07 4.50
N PRO A 187 27.91 -9.72 3.68
CA PRO A 187 28.07 -8.36 3.17
C PRO A 187 26.91 -8.02 2.23
N MET A 188 26.01 -7.17 2.70
CA MET A 188 24.96 -6.54 1.92
C MET A 188 25.61 -5.67 0.82
N GLN A 189 25.35 -5.98 -0.45
CA GLN A 189 25.52 -4.99 -1.54
C GLN A 189 24.33 -4.03 -1.55
N GLY A 190 24.17 -3.28 -0.45
CA GLY A 190 23.43 -2.02 -0.44
C GLY A 190 24.47 -0.96 -0.12
N GLY A 191 24.61 0.06 -0.96
CA GLY A 191 25.65 1.09 -0.81
C GLY A 191 25.63 1.69 0.59
N GLY A 192 26.53 1.20 1.45
CA GLY A 192 26.75 1.73 2.79
C GLY A 192 27.31 3.13 2.66
N ILE A 193 26.69 4.09 3.33
CA ILE A 193 27.35 5.35 3.62
C ILE A 193 28.35 5.04 4.73
N ASP A 194 29.61 4.85 4.37
CA ASP A 194 30.69 4.78 5.34
C ASP A 194 30.83 6.16 6.00
N VAL A 195 30.42 6.26 7.26
CA VAL A 195 30.68 7.43 8.09
C VAL A 195 32.11 7.31 8.61
N TYR A 196 33.04 7.97 7.92
CA TYR A 196 34.43 8.06 8.36
C TYR A 196 34.58 9.07 9.50
N VAL A 197 35.31 8.68 10.55
CA VAL A 197 35.76 9.60 11.59
C VAL A 197 37.09 10.24 11.19
N PRO A 198 37.42 11.45 11.67
CA PRO A 198 38.60 12.20 11.22
C PRO A 198 39.95 11.46 11.33
N GLU A 199 40.01 10.44 12.18
CA GLU A 199 41.20 9.60 12.39
C GLU A 199 41.46 8.64 11.21
N ASP A 200 40.42 8.24 10.47
CA ASP A 200 40.53 7.40 9.27
C ASP A 200 41.09 8.16 8.05
N LEU A 201 41.15 9.50 8.13
CA LEU A 201 41.68 10.38 7.08
C LEU A 201 43.21 10.54 7.14
N ASN A 202 43.95 9.78 7.95
CA ASN A 202 45.42 9.88 7.94
C ASN A 202 46.11 8.92 6.96
N ASP A 203 45.45 7.83 6.54
CA ASP A 203 46.09 6.81 5.69
C ASP A 203 45.92 7.01 4.18
N TRP A 204 44.99 7.86 3.73
CA TRP A 204 44.78 8.11 2.28
C TRP A 204 45.91 8.92 1.62
N LYS A 205 46.72 9.66 2.40
CA LYS A 205 47.83 10.47 1.87
C LYS A 205 49.00 9.64 1.34
N LYS A 206 49.08 8.34 1.63
CA LYS A 206 50.16 7.47 1.16
C LYS A 206 49.89 6.81 -0.20
N THR A 207 48.66 6.86 -0.71
CA THR A 207 48.25 6.07 -1.89
C THR A 207 47.99 6.93 -3.14
N VAL A 208 48.00 8.26 -3.04
CA VAL A 208 47.76 9.13 -4.20
C VAL A 208 49.08 9.65 -4.79
N HIS A 209 49.61 8.93 -5.79
CA HIS A 209 50.58 9.49 -6.72
C HIS A 209 49.88 10.44 -7.71
N ILE A 210 49.80 11.72 -7.35
CA ILE A 210 49.37 12.77 -8.28
C ILE A 210 50.50 13.04 -9.27
N ARG A 211 50.29 12.70 -10.54
CA ARG A 211 51.17 13.02 -11.65
C ARG A 211 51.04 14.51 -11.97
N ASN A 212 51.86 15.34 -11.33
CA ASN A 212 51.98 16.75 -11.68
C ASN A 212 52.63 16.89 -13.07
N ARG A 213 51.87 17.36 -14.07
CA ARG A 213 52.42 18.11 -15.21
C ARG A 213 51.86 19.52 -15.15
N GLY A 214 52.66 20.43 -14.59
CA GLY A 214 52.62 21.83 -14.98
C GLY A 214 53.45 22.02 -16.24
N GLU A 215 52.88 22.70 -17.23
CA GLU A 215 53.60 23.53 -18.21
C GLU A 215 54.43 24.60 -17.46
N PRO A 216 55.55 25.15 -18.00
CA PRO A 216 55.57 25.92 -19.27
C PRO A 216 56.87 25.85 -20.11
N GLY A 217 56.79 26.39 -21.34
CA GLY A 217 57.93 26.64 -22.23
C GLY A 217 57.52 26.86 -23.68
#